data_AF-A0ABD6CFY9-F1
#
_entry.id   AF-A0ABD6CFY9-F1
#
_cell.length_a   1.000
_cell.length_b   1.000
_cell.length_c   1.000
_cell.angle_alpha   90.00
_cell.angle_beta   90.00
_cell.angle_gamma   90.00
#
_symmetry.space_group_name_H-M   'P 1'
#
loop_
_entity.id
_entity.type
_entity.pdbx_description
1 polymer ?
#
loop_
_entity_poly.entity_id
_entity_poly.type
_entity_poly.pdbx_seq_one_letter_code
_entity_poly.pdbx_strand_id
1 'polypeptide(L)'
;MTPQQQTRQLELVDVIEPHEFDSDGTLAWSSAPATQAAALDEFPSIRYRALEDEATLIARGISESIDGRSDLHARRVRSDRRRITFPREDIEAAFGGTNEELIDEEQRLAVFATDGVLAFRLVDDVGQVDIQEEVLEELQ
;
A
#
# COMPACT_ATOMS: atom_id res chain seq x y z
N MET A 1 -7.78 10.71 31.36
CA MET A 1 -7.55 11.39 30.07
C MET A 1 -7.12 10.31 29.11
N THR A 2 -8.01 9.87 28.24
CA THR A 2 -7.64 8.95 27.16
C THR A 2 -6.72 9.73 26.22
N PRO A 3 -5.54 9.22 25.82
CA PRO A 3 -4.76 9.86 24.78
C PRO A 3 -5.66 9.98 23.55
N GLN A 4 -5.78 11.19 22.99
CA GLN A 4 -6.40 11.36 21.68
C GLN A 4 -5.49 10.64 20.70
N GLN A 5 -5.91 9.48 20.21
CA GLN A 5 -5.24 8.81 19.10
C GLN A 5 -5.23 9.78 17.93
N GLN A 6 -4.04 10.22 17.52
CA GLN A 6 -3.88 11.10 16.37
C GLN A 6 -4.15 10.27 15.13
N THR A 7 -5.08 10.72 14.29
CA THR A 7 -5.36 10.14 12.99
C THR A 7 -4.81 11.03 11.90
N ARG A 8 -4.27 10.41 10.86
CA ARG A 8 -3.80 11.07 9.66
C ARG A 8 -4.74 10.76 8.52
N GLN A 9 -5.21 11.82 7.87
CA GLN A 9 -6.11 11.74 6.74
C GLN A 9 -5.30 11.60 5.45
N LEU A 10 -5.60 10.58 4.65
CA LEU A 10 -5.01 10.36 3.34
C LEU A 10 -5.97 10.81 2.23
N GLU A 11 -5.43 11.41 1.18
CA GLU A 11 -6.20 11.86 0.02
C GLU A 11 -6.18 10.80 -1.08
N LEU A 12 -7.33 10.59 -1.74
CA LEU A 12 -7.43 9.75 -2.91
C LEU A 12 -6.65 10.39 -4.06
N VAL A 13 -5.67 9.67 -4.60
CA VAL A 13 -4.78 10.17 -5.65
C VAL A 13 -4.84 9.37 -6.94
N ASP A 14 -5.31 8.12 -6.87
CA ASP A 14 -5.42 7.25 -8.04
C ASP A 14 -6.45 6.12 -7.82
N VAL A 15 -6.88 5.50 -8.91
CA VAL A 15 -7.65 4.26 -8.90
C VAL A 15 -7.03 3.32 -9.92
N ILE A 16 -6.63 2.14 -9.47
CA ILE A 16 -5.96 1.14 -10.29
C ILE A 16 -6.82 -0.11 -10.43
N GLU A 17 -6.68 -0.77 -11.56
CA GLU A 17 -7.15 -2.13 -11.77
C GLU A 17 -5.94 -3.07 -11.56
N PRO A 18 -6.05 -4.09 -10.70
CA PRO A 18 -5.01 -5.10 -10.51
C PRO A 18 -4.96 -5.99 -11.76
N HIS A 19 -4.35 -5.49 -12.83
CA HIS A 19 -4.48 -6.11 -14.15
C HIS A 19 -3.68 -7.41 -14.28
N GLU A 20 -2.55 -7.57 -13.57
CA GLU A 20 -1.72 -8.78 -13.67
C GLU A 20 -0.96 -9.01 -12.36
N PHE A 21 -1.13 -10.20 -11.77
CA PHE A 21 -0.10 -10.78 -10.93
C PHE A 21 0.94 -11.42 -11.84
N ASP A 22 2.22 -11.19 -11.58
CA ASP A 22 3.25 -11.94 -12.30
C ASP A 22 3.20 -13.45 -11.95
N SER A 23 4.00 -14.27 -12.63
CA SER A 23 4.05 -15.73 -12.39
C SER A 23 4.38 -16.11 -10.95
N ASP A 24 4.95 -15.18 -10.18
CA ASP A 24 5.32 -15.34 -8.78
C ASP A 24 4.19 -14.85 -7.84
N GLY A 25 3.03 -14.48 -8.39
CA GLY A 25 1.87 -14.04 -7.63
C GLY A 25 2.01 -12.60 -7.10
N THR A 26 2.86 -11.77 -7.69
CA THR A 26 3.12 -10.43 -7.16
C THR A 26 2.27 -9.39 -7.87
N LEU A 27 1.53 -8.56 -7.13
CA LEU A 27 0.86 -7.39 -7.66
C LEU A 27 1.90 -6.32 -7.95
N ALA A 28 2.13 -6.06 -9.23
CA ALA A 28 2.99 -4.97 -9.67
C ALA A 28 2.15 -3.72 -9.89
N TRP A 29 2.39 -2.70 -9.07
CA TRP A 29 1.69 -1.42 -9.20
C TRP A 29 2.67 -0.27 -9.47
N SER A 30 2.24 0.66 -10.31
CA SER A 30 2.94 1.92 -10.54
C SER A 30 1.93 3.05 -10.75
N SER A 31 1.98 4.06 -9.90
CA SER A 31 1.21 5.30 -10.05
C SER A 31 2.13 6.49 -9.89
N ALA A 32 2.22 7.30 -10.96
CA ALA A 32 2.92 8.57 -10.88
C ALA A 32 2.32 9.54 -9.84
N PRO A 33 0.98 9.76 -9.78
CA PRO A 33 0.41 10.67 -8.81
C PRO A 33 0.64 10.20 -7.37
N ALA A 34 0.45 8.91 -7.07
CA ALA A 34 0.69 8.41 -5.71
C ALA A 34 2.17 8.43 -5.31
N THR A 35 3.07 8.12 -6.25
CA THR A 35 4.52 8.26 -6.01
C THR A 35 4.91 9.69 -5.67
N GLN A 36 4.33 10.68 -6.37
CA GLN A 36 4.60 12.10 -6.13
C GLN A 36 3.99 12.57 -4.81
N ALA A 37 2.72 12.24 -4.56
CA ALA A 37 2.01 12.63 -3.34
C ALA A 37 2.67 12.06 -2.07
N ALA A 38 3.19 10.83 -2.15
CA ALA A 38 3.95 10.22 -1.05
C ALA A 38 5.46 10.50 -1.11
N ALA A 39 5.96 11.32 -2.03
CA ALA A 39 7.40 11.62 -2.18
C ALA A 39 8.31 10.37 -2.12
N LEU A 40 7.89 9.27 -2.76
CA LEU A 40 8.57 7.97 -2.60
C LEU A 40 9.98 7.95 -3.20
N ASP A 41 10.31 8.90 -4.06
CA ASP A 41 11.66 9.07 -4.59
C ASP A 41 12.68 9.52 -3.53
N GLU A 42 12.22 10.03 -2.38
CA GLU A 42 13.07 10.34 -1.23
C GLU A 42 13.42 9.09 -0.39
N PHE A 43 12.73 7.96 -0.63
CA PHE A 43 12.88 6.74 0.17
C PHE A 43 13.43 5.57 -0.67
N PRO A 44 14.50 4.88 -0.23
CA PRO A 44 14.99 3.71 -0.92
C PRO A 44 14.04 2.50 -0.86
N SER A 45 13.20 2.42 0.17
CA SER A 45 12.29 1.29 0.40
C SER A 45 11.00 1.75 1.06
N ILE A 46 10.01 0.86 1.07
CA ILE A 46 8.81 0.95 1.90
C ILE A 46 8.74 -0.25 2.86
N ARG A 47 8.15 -0.05 4.03
CA ARG A 47 7.55 -1.12 4.85
C ARG A 47 6.04 -1.04 4.72
N TYR A 48 5.36 -2.17 4.79
CA TYR A 48 3.91 -2.21 4.65
C TYR A 48 3.29 -3.24 5.58
N ARG A 49 1.96 -3.15 5.73
CA ARG A 49 1.17 -4.06 6.54
C ARG A 49 -0.26 -4.14 5.99
N ALA A 50 -0.85 -5.33 6.06
CA ALA A 50 -2.27 -5.53 5.87
C ALA A 50 -3.04 -5.21 7.16
N LEU A 51 -4.05 -4.36 7.06
CA LEU A 51 -5.02 -4.03 8.10
C LEU A 51 -6.32 -4.75 7.75
N GLU A 52 -6.42 -6.02 8.13
CA GLU A 52 -7.52 -6.92 7.77
C GLU A 52 -8.88 -6.35 8.21
N ASP A 53 -8.95 -5.78 9.43
CA ASP A 53 -10.17 -5.19 9.98
C ASP A 53 -10.68 -3.97 9.17
N GLU A 54 -9.80 -3.31 8.43
CA GLU A 54 -10.09 -2.08 7.66
C GLU A 54 -10.09 -2.31 6.15
N ALA A 55 -9.90 -3.56 5.70
CA ALA A 55 -9.69 -3.94 4.31
C ALA A 55 -8.66 -3.03 3.60
N THR A 56 -7.53 -2.77 4.27
CA THR A 56 -6.56 -1.76 3.83
C THR A 56 -5.15 -2.32 3.83
N LEU A 57 -4.40 -2.12 2.73
CA LEU A 57 -2.95 -2.32 2.73
C LEU A 57 -2.28 -0.96 2.87
N ILE A 58 -1.51 -0.76 3.93
CA ILE A 58 -0.80 0.50 4.19
C ILE A 58 0.70 0.31 4.04
N ALA A 59 1.38 1.29 3.43
CA ALA A 59 2.82 1.31 3.29
C ALA A 59 3.41 2.67 3.67
N ARG A 60 4.63 2.66 4.20
CA ARG A 60 5.41 3.83 4.57
C ARG A 60 6.82 3.76 3.99
N GLY A 61 7.27 4.86 3.38
CA GLY A 61 8.64 5.07 2.95
C GLY A 61 9.60 5.09 4.15
N ILE A 62 10.70 4.35 4.01
CA ILE A 62 11.75 4.24 5.01
C ILE A 62 13.10 4.58 4.40
N SER A 63 14.00 5.14 5.21
CA SER A 63 15.35 5.54 4.79
C SER A 63 16.31 4.36 4.67
N GLU A 64 15.95 3.19 5.19
CA GLU A 64 16.73 1.97 5.10
C GLU A 64 16.56 1.30 3.72
N SER A 65 17.65 0.80 3.15
CA SER A 65 17.62 0.04 1.90
C SER A 65 17.40 -1.44 2.18
N ILE A 66 16.17 -1.91 2.03
CA ILE A 66 15.77 -3.30 2.25
C ILE A 66 15.30 -3.92 0.92
N ASP A 67 15.80 -5.12 0.62
CA ASP A 67 15.52 -5.83 -0.65
C ASP A 67 14.35 -6.83 -0.57
N GLY A 68 13.72 -6.95 0.61
CA GLY A 68 12.59 -7.85 0.89
C GLY A 68 13.00 -9.27 1.30
N ARG A 69 14.30 -9.59 1.36
CA ARG A 69 14.77 -10.94 1.79
C ARG A 69 14.90 -11.05 3.30
N SER A 70 15.34 -9.97 3.94
CA SER A 70 15.51 -9.90 5.40
C SER A 70 14.23 -9.48 6.14
N ASP A 71 13.27 -8.92 5.41
CA ASP A 71 11.99 -8.44 5.93
C ASP A 71 10.91 -8.72 4.87
N LEU A 72 9.99 -9.61 5.20
CA LEU A 72 8.95 -10.09 4.29
C LEU A 72 7.97 -8.98 3.91
N HIS A 73 7.82 -7.93 4.73
CA HIS A 73 6.91 -6.81 4.47
C HIS A 73 7.63 -5.50 4.15
N ALA A 74 8.84 -5.59 3.58
CA ALA A 74 9.56 -4.44 3.06
C ALA A 74 9.89 -4.60 1.58
N ARG A 75 9.72 -3.55 0.79
CA ARG A 75 9.96 -3.58 -0.66
C ARG A 75 10.79 -2.39 -1.07
N ARG A 76 11.75 -2.64 -1.95
CA ARG A 76 12.56 -1.57 -2.53
C ARG A 76 11.71 -0.70 -3.45
N VAL A 77 11.84 0.61 -3.32
CA VAL A 77 11.31 1.56 -4.31
C VAL A 77 12.25 1.56 -5.51
N ARG A 78 11.82 0.97 -6.62
CA ARG A 78 12.64 0.90 -7.84
C ARG A 78 12.54 2.21 -8.63
N SER A 79 13.65 2.92 -8.73
CA SER A 79 13.75 4.23 -9.38
C SER A 79 13.56 4.19 -10.91
N ASP A 80 13.83 3.05 -11.54
CA ASP A 80 13.74 2.87 -13.00
C ASP A 80 12.31 2.65 -13.50
N ARG A 81 11.39 2.23 -12.63
CA ARG A 81 10.00 1.94 -13.00
C ARG A 81 8.94 2.54 -12.07
N ARG A 82 9.35 3.17 -10.96
CA ARG A 82 8.45 3.63 -9.87
C ARG A 82 7.40 2.56 -9.53
N ARG A 83 7.85 1.31 -9.57
CA ARG A 83 7.01 0.13 -9.45
C ARG A 83 7.23 -0.45 -8.07
N ILE A 84 6.14 -0.59 -7.34
CA ILE A 84 6.10 -1.29 -6.06
C ILE A 84 5.41 -2.63 -6.30
N THR A 85 5.80 -3.61 -5.51
CA THR A 85 5.37 -4.99 -5.69
C THR A 85 4.92 -5.57 -4.37
N PHE A 86 3.69 -6.06 -4.30
CA PHE A 86 3.14 -6.71 -3.12
C PHE A 86 2.88 -8.20 -3.42
N PRO A 87 3.32 -9.14 -2.55
CA PRO A 87 2.98 -10.55 -2.69
C PRO A 87 1.48 -10.79 -2.65
N ARG A 88 1.05 -11.85 -3.33
CA ARG A 88 -0.31 -12.38 -3.28
C ARG A 88 -0.82 -12.51 -1.86
N GLU A 89 -0.08 -13.18 -0.99
CA GLU A 89 -0.52 -13.49 0.37
C GLU A 89 -0.88 -12.23 1.18
N ASP A 90 -0.15 -11.13 0.98
CA ASP A 90 -0.41 -9.88 1.68
C ASP A 90 -1.62 -9.13 1.12
N ILE A 91 -1.88 -9.27 -0.19
CA ILE A 91 -3.04 -8.70 -0.86
C ILE A 91 -4.31 -9.47 -0.46
N GLU A 92 -4.25 -10.79 -0.45
CA GLU A 92 -5.34 -11.68 -0.01
C GLU A 92 -5.65 -11.47 1.49
N ALA A 93 -4.61 -11.30 2.32
CA ALA A 93 -4.80 -10.95 3.73
C ALA A 93 -5.46 -9.57 3.89
N ALA A 94 -5.05 -8.57 3.10
CA ALA A 94 -5.59 -7.22 3.23
C ALA A 94 -7.05 -7.08 2.77
N PHE A 95 -7.45 -7.72 1.69
CA PHE A 95 -8.76 -7.47 1.07
C PHE A 95 -9.75 -8.62 1.22
N GLY A 96 -9.29 -9.78 1.68
CA GLY A 96 -10.08 -11.01 1.66
C GLY A 96 -10.26 -11.54 0.24
N GLY A 97 -10.48 -12.86 0.15
CA GLY A 97 -10.59 -13.54 -1.14
C GLY A 97 -9.22 -13.86 -1.76
N THR A 98 -9.26 -14.58 -2.87
CA THR A 98 -8.11 -14.94 -3.69
C THR A 98 -7.83 -13.87 -4.73
N ASN A 99 -6.59 -13.79 -5.20
CA ASN A 99 -6.25 -12.91 -6.33
C ASN A 99 -7.10 -13.14 -7.58
N GLU A 100 -7.55 -14.37 -7.80
CA GLU A 100 -8.42 -14.74 -8.93
C GLU A 100 -9.76 -14.03 -8.79
N GLU A 101 -10.33 -13.96 -7.58
CA GLU A 101 -11.55 -13.21 -7.32
C GLU A 101 -11.36 -11.69 -7.55
N LEU A 102 -10.24 -11.11 -7.10
CA LEU A 102 -9.94 -9.69 -7.35
C LEU A 102 -9.88 -9.34 -8.85
N ILE A 103 -9.33 -10.25 -9.67
CA ILE A 103 -9.21 -10.06 -11.12
C ILE A 103 -10.53 -10.36 -11.84
N ASP A 104 -11.14 -11.51 -11.55
CA ASP A 104 -12.33 -12.01 -12.24
C ASP A 104 -13.55 -11.14 -11.95
N GLU A 105 -13.61 -10.52 -10.78
CA GLU A 105 -14.66 -9.55 -10.42
C GLU A 105 -14.34 -8.11 -10.86
N GLU A 106 -13.24 -7.91 -11.61
CA GLU A 106 -12.78 -6.60 -12.08
C GLU A 106 -12.66 -5.56 -10.93
N GLN A 107 -12.26 -6.03 -9.75
CA GLN A 107 -12.19 -5.17 -8.57
C GLN A 107 -11.11 -4.10 -8.75
N ARG A 108 -11.44 -2.86 -8.37
CA ARG A 108 -10.52 -1.73 -8.45
C ARG A 108 -9.97 -1.39 -7.08
N LEU A 109 -8.72 -0.96 -7.03
CA LEU A 109 -8.08 -0.45 -5.82
C LEU A 109 -7.98 1.07 -5.88
N ALA A 110 -8.58 1.75 -4.91
CA ALA A 110 -8.36 3.14 -4.61
C ALA A 110 -6.99 3.28 -3.94
N VAL A 111 -6.17 4.22 -4.44
CA VAL A 111 -4.87 4.54 -3.86
C VAL A 111 -4.93 5.90 -3.19
N PHE A 112 -4.56 5.91 -1.92
CA PHE A 112 -4.43 7.10 -1.10
C PHE A 112 -2.96 7.35 -0.80
N ALA A 113 -2.54 8.62 -0.77
CA ALA A 113 -1.13 8.93 -0.57
C ALA A 113 -0.92 10.30 0.06
N THR A 114 0.04 10.39 0.97
CA THR A 114 0.61 11.67 1.43
C THR A 114 1.94 11.43 2.15
N ASP A 115 2.92 12.32 1.98
CA ASP A 115 4.09 12.46 2.87
C ASP A 115 4.76 11.13 3.31
N GLY A 116 5.20 10.32 2.36
CA GLY A 116 5.83 9.02 2.61
C GLY A 116 4.87 7.88 2.89
N VAL A 117 3.55 8.09 2.88
CA VAL A 117 2.54 7.06 3.17
C VAL A 117 1.70 6.76 1.94
N LEU A 118 1.41 5.48 1.73
CA LEU A 118 0.47 4.95 0.77
C LEU A 118 -0.57 4.09 1.49
N ALA A 119 -1.82 4.12 1.04
CA ALA A 119 -2.82 3.13 1.41
C ALA A 119 -3.60 2.67 0.18
N PHE A 120 -3.98 1.40 0.16
CA PHE A 120 -4.76 0.76 -0.89
C PHE A 120 -6.05 0.21 -0.27
N ARG A 121 -7.19 0.46 -0.90
CA ARG A 121 -8.52 -0.07 -0.51
C ARG A 121 -9.32 -0.43 -1.74
N LEU A 122 -10.32 -1.31 -1.61
CA LEU A 122 -11.25 -1.60 -2.71
C LEU A 122 -12.20 -0.41 -2.98
N VAL A 123 -12.52 -0.17 -4.26
CA VAL A 123 -13.24 1.03 -4.73
C VAL A 123 -14.73 1.05 -4.37
N ASP A 124 -15.33 -0.08 -4.04
CA ASP A 124 -16.67 -0.15 -3.44
C ASP A 124 -16.79 0.63 -2.11
N ASP A 125 -15.65 1.06 -1.54
CA ASP A 125 -15.55 1.97 -0.39
C ASP A 125 -14.74 3.27 -0.73
N VAL A 126 -15.17 4.03 -1.75
CA VAL A 126 -14.55 5.33 -2.09
C VAL A 126 -14.99 6.46 -1.15
N GLY A 127 -14.20 6.66 -0.09
CA GLY A 127 -14.26 7.79 0.84
C GLY A 127 -12.89 8.43 1.11
N GLN A 128 -12.68 8.98 2.31
CA GLN A 128 -11.37 9.34 2.85
C GLN A 128 -10.88 8.20 3.75
N VAL A 129 -9.56 8.04 3.89
CA VAL A 129 -8.98 7.04 4.79
C VAL A 129 -8.27 7.74 5.94
N ASP A 130 -8.72 7.46 7.15
CA ASP A 130 -8.09 7.91 8.39
C ASP A 130 -7.23 6.78 8.94
N ILE A 131 -5.91 7.00 8.98
CA ILE A 131 -4.96 6.04 9.52
C ILE A 131 -4.54 6.48 10.92
N GLN A 132 -4.51 5.54 11.88
CA GLN A 132 -3.98 5.81 13.21
C GLN A 132 -2.45 5.97 13.17
N GLU A 133 -1.91 7.04 13.76
CA GLU A 133 -0.45 7.29 13.76
C GLU A 133 0.36 6.15 14.41
N GLU A 134 -0.23 5.42 15.37
CA GLU A 134 0.39 4.24 15.98
C GLU A 134 0.78 3.18 14.92
N VAL A 135 -0.07 2.96 13.91
CA VAL A 135 0.22 2.05 12.79
C VAL A 135 1.38 2.57 11.95
N LEU A 136 1.48 3.88 11.77
CA LEU A 136 2.58 4.49 11.01
C LEU A 136 3.90 4.43 11.77
N GLU A 137 3.87 4.54 13.10
CA GLU A 137 5.06 4.42 13.96
C GLU A 137 5.63 3.00 13.94
N GLU A 138 4.78 1.97 13.90
CA GLU A 138 5.21 0.58 13.77
C GLU A 138 5.93 0.27 12.44
N LEU A 139 5.72 1.09 11.42
CA LEU A 139 6.32 0.93 10.08
C LEU A 139 7.66 1.67 9.90
N GLN A 140 8.15 2.40 10.92
CA GLN A 140 9.46 3.07 10.91
C GLN A 140 10.62 2.09 11.08
#